data_AF-A0A7C8NBV7-F1
#
_entry.id   AF-A0A7C8NBV7-F1
#
_cell.length_a   1.000
_cell.length_b   1.000
_cell.length_c   1.000
_cell.angle_alpha   90.00
_cell.angle_beta   90.00
_cell.angle_gamma   90.00
#
_symmetry.space_group_name_H-M   'P 1'
#
loop_
_entity.id
_entity.type
_entity.pdbx_description
1 polymer ?
#
loop_
_entity_poly.entity_id
_entity_poly.type
_entity_poly.pdbx_seq_one_letter_code
_entity_poly.pdbx_strand_id
1 'polypeptide(L)'
;MQQTVTVTRPDGSGNPVSASISNPIFAYNFLSSSSISVFGAPWNSRLSTRRYPDGSWNDRSNLASSAMQSGFSTRVTNTYNAFLSTTYNVFSNRVEGVHDSIHGAVGGGGHMSYVAYSAFDPIFWLHHCNVDRLMAMFQATSPGLFVTPASAVGTFARPVPPNTIDDANTDLFPFRRADGSWYKSSHLNPVSTIWGMRYGYPEVPCSYQTRTPAELDTFTTNQVNTLYGNGRTIPGTSREWNVRLLIDQAEIPGGYDIYVYGGTRPQDPYADPYGKGYIGSLSSMSMGSVDQYKQSRIRFVDISLNSYLKEYGYGQADPYKITDYIRRDLTYTIIANGKPCYFQDLYTARYAVYSRDVYDSGKSDVLPYYTSDPYYHTNVTEGYPGGIKYLDEILYPVKVDGTREVPWAENNSTRIQT
;
A
#
# COMPACT_ATOMS: atom_id res chain seq x y z
N MET A 1 -4.05 -17.53 -14.48
CA MET A 1 -4.27 -18.37 -13.28
C MET A 1 -5.07 -19.61 -13.66
N GLN A 2 -4.85 -20.74 -12.97
CA GLN A 2 -5.49 -22.01 -13.28
C GLN A 2 -6.89 -22.08 -12.68
N GLN A 3 -7.90 -22.44 -13.49
CA GLN A 3 -9.30 -22.61 -13.05
C GLN A 3 -9.53 -23.92 -12.29
N THR A 4 -8.65 -24.90 -12.47
CA THR A 4 -8.66 -26.19 -11.79
C THR A 4 -7.31 -26.47 -11.16
N VAL A 5 -7.29 -27.29 -10.11
CA VAL A 5 -6.06 -27.76 -9.44
C VAL A 5 -6.14 -29.27 -9.24
N THR A 6 -4.97 -29.92 -9.27
CA THR A 6 -4.84 -31.33 -8.93
C THR A 6 -4.67 -31.49 -7.42
N VAL A 7 -5.48 -32.35 -6.81
CA VAL A 7 -5.43 -32.68 -5.39
C VAL A 7 -5.34 -34.19 -5.19
N THR A 8 -4.88 -34.61 -4.02
CA THR A 8 -4.93 -36.00 -3.59
C THR A 8 -6.23 -36.24 -2.82
N ARG A 9 -6.97 -37.29 -3.19
CA ARG A 9 -8.13 -37.78 -2.43
C ARG A 9 -8.00 -39.28 -2.16
N PRO A 10 -8.66 -39.83 -1.13
CA PRO A 10 -8.77 -41.27 -0.96
C PRO A 10 -9.71 -41.86 -2.03
N ASP A 11 -9.37 -43.03 -2.56
CA ASP A 11 -10.31 -43.89 -3.30
C ASP A 11 -11.24 -44.67 -2.35
N GLY A 12 -12.06 -45.57 -2.90
CA GLY A 12 -12.99 -46.40 -2.10
C GLY A 12 -12.31 -47.34 -1.10
N SER A 13 -11.00 -47.57 -1.22
CA SER A 13 -10.18 -48.39 -0.34
C SER A 13 -9.25 -47.55 0.54
N GLY A 14 -9.31 -46.22 0.48
CA GLY A 14 -8.46 -45.29 1.22
C GLY A 14 -7.08 -45.03 0.60
N ASN A 15 -6.79 -45.55 -0.60
CA ASN A 15 -5.52 -45.28 -1.27
C ASN A 15 -5.50 -43.87 -1.87
N PRO A 16 -4.34 -43.18 -1.87
CA PRO A 16 -4.23 -41.84 -2.45
C PRO A 16 -4.35 -41.91 -3.99
N VAL A 17 -5.31 -41.19 -4.54
CA VAL A 17 -5.49 -41.00 -5.99
C VAL A 17 -5.54 -39.52 -6.34
N SER A 18 -5.06 -39.18 -7.53
CA SER A 18 -5.14 -37.82 -8.06
C SER A 18 -6.57 -37.51 -8.51
N ALA A 19 -7.03 -36.30 -8.22
CA ALA A 19 -8.29 -35.76 -8.70
C ALA A 19 -8.10 -34.31 -9.15
N SER A 20 -8.83 -33.90 -10.18
CA SER A 20 -8.93 -32.50 -10.58
C SER A 20 -10.18 -31.88 -9.96
N ILE A 21 -10.03 -30.73 -9.32
CA ILE A 21 -11.15 -29.96 -8.74
C ILE A 21 -11.10 -28.52 -9.26
N SER A 22 -12.23 -27.80 -9.20
CA SER A 22 -12.24 -26.35 -9.37
C SER A 22 -11.31 -25.70 -8.34
N ASN A 23 -10.51 -24.73 -8.78
CA ASN A 23 -9.57 -24.03 -7.92
C ASN A 23 -10.31 -23.05 -7.00
N PRO A 24 -10.39 -23.30 -5.68
CA PRO A 24 -11.10 -22.42 -4.76
C PRO A 24 -10.39 -21.07 -4.57
N ILE A 25 -9.13 -20.93 -5.00
CA ILE A 25 -8.36 -19.67 -4.93
C ILE A 25 -8.58 -18.82 -6.20
N PHE A 26 -9.17 -19.39 -7.25
CA PHE A 26 -9.42 -18.66 -8.50
C PHE A 26 -10.50 -17.59 -8.33
N ALA A 27 -11.65 -17.97 -7.77
CA ALA A 27 -12.77 -17.07 -7.49
C ALA A 27 -13.69 -17.68 -6.42
N TYR A 28 -14.39 -16.83 -5.68
CA TYR A 28 -15.52 -17.26 -4.84
C TYR A 28 -16.82 -17.21 -5.65
N ASN A 29 -17.59 -18.29 -5.61
CA ASN A 29 -18.91 -18.36 -6.24
C ASN A 29 -19.99 -18.25 -5.18
N PHE A 30 -20.81 -17.22 -5.27
CA PHE A 30 -21.94 -17.02 -4.37
C PHE A 30 -23.02 -18.08 -4.66
N LEU A 31 -23.64 -18.58 -3.59
CA LEU A 31 -24.56 -19.72 -3.67
C LEU A 31 -25.83 -19.41 -4.49
N SER A 32 -26.32 -18.18 -4.42
CA SER A 32 -27.55 -17.77 -5.11
C SER A 32 -27.71 -16.25 -5.15
N SER A 33 -28.69 -15.76 -5.92
CA SER A 33 -29.06 -14.34 -5.97
C SER A 33 -29.50 -13.79 -4.62
N SER A 34 -30.07 -14.61 -3.73
CA SER A 34 -30.46 -14.15 -2.39
C SER A 34 -29.23 -13.81 -1.53
N SER A 35 -28.13 -14.54 -1.69
CA SER A 35 -26.86 -14.31 -0.97
C SER A 35 -26.23 -12.95 -1.27
N ILE A 36 -26.52 -12.38 -2.45
CA ILE A 36 -25.97 -11.10 -2.90
C ILE A 36 -27.03 -9.99 -2.98
N SER A 37 -28.27 -10.27 -2.58
CA SER A 37 -29.40 -9.32 -2.66
C SER A 37 -29.19 -8.07 -1.81
N VAL A 38 -28.37 -8.17 -0.76
CA VAL A 38 -28.00 -7.05 0.12
C VAL A 38 -26.94 -6.12 -0.48
N PHE A 39 -26.30 -6.52 -1.59
CA PHE A 39 -25.31 -5.68 -2.25
C PHE A 39 -25.98 -4.59 -3.09
N GLY A 40 -25.26 -3.48 -3.33
CA GLY A 40 -25.69 -2.47 -4.30
C GLY A 40 -25.47 -2.96 -5.74
N ALA A 41 -26.16 -2.34 -6.70
CA ALA A 41 -25.82 -2.53 -8.11
C ALA A 41 -24.39 -2.00 -8.40
N PRO A 42 -23.61 -2.63 -9.30
CA PRO A 42 -23.96 -3.81 -10.09
C PRO A 42 -23.66 -5.15 -9.39
N TRP A 43 -23.26 -5.16 -8.12
CA TRP A 43 -22.76 -6.33 -7.38
C TRP A 43 -23.84 -7.33 -7.01
N ASN A 44 -25.08 -6.88 -6.82
CA ASN A 44 -26.26 -7.70 -6.56
C ASN A 44 -26.65 -8.67 -7.70
N SER A 45 -25.97 -8.63 -8.84
CA SER A 45 -26.14 -9.57 -9.95
C SER A 45 -24.87 -10.35 -10.27
N ARG A 46 -23.81 -10.27 -9.46
CA ARG A 46 -22.50 -10.91 -9.73
C ARG A 46 -22.31 -12.13 -8.84
N LEU A 47 -22.65 -13.31 -9.35
CA LEU A 47 -22.58 -14.58 -8.62
C LEU A 47 -21.16 -15.17 -8.48
N SER A 48 -20.13 -14.47 -8.95
CA SER A 48 -18.76 -14.94 -8.86
C SER A 48 -17.79 -13.76 -8.81
N THR A 49 -16.75 -13.87 -7.99
CA THR A 49 -15.70 -12.86 -7.94
C THR A 49 -14.94 -12.79 -9.26
N ARG A 50 -14.49 -11.59 -9.62
CA ARG A 50 -13.83 -11.29 -10.90
C ARG A 50 -12.70 -10.31 -10.68
N ARG A 51 -11.61 -10.54 -11.41
CA ARG A 51 -10.41 -9.71 -11.49
C ARG A 51 -10.32 -9.16 -12.93
N TYR A 52 -10.24 -7.84 -13.07
CA TYR A 52 -10.29 -7.14 -14.36
C TYR A 52 -11.50 -7.53 -15.23
N PRO A 53 -12.75 -7.48 -14.73
CA PRO A 53 -13.90 -7.79 -15.56
C PRO A 53 -13.95 -6.90 -16.81
N ASP A 54 -14.36 -7.45 -17.95
CA ASP A 54 -14.77 -6.64 -19.11
C ASP A 54 -16.23 -6.15 -18.98
N GLY A 55 -16.73 -5.45 -19.99
CA GLY A 55 -18.14 -4.98 -20.01
C GLY A 55 -19.18 -6.12 -19.98
N SER A 56 -18.78 -7.35 -20.33
CA SER A 56 -19.60 -8.56 -20.26
C SER A 56 -19.36 -9.37 -18.97
N TRP A 57 -18.56 -8.85 -18.04
CA TRP A 57 -18.18 -9.48 -16.77
C TRP A 57 -17.32 -10.75 -16.88
N ASN A 58 -16.61 -10.90 -18.00
CA ASN A 58 -15.62 -11.97 -18.15
C ASN A 58 -14.37 -11.65 -17.34
N ASP A 59 -13.83 -12.65 -16.64
CA ASP A 59 -12.57 -12.50 -15.90
C ASP A 59 -11.39 -12.29 -16.84
N ARG A 60 -10.51 -11.34 -16.51
CA ARG A 60 -9.26 -11.10 -17.24
C ARG A 60 -8.06 -11.08 -16.29
N SER A 61 -7.93 -12.13 -15.48
CA SER A 61 -6.82 -12.33 -14.54
C SER A 61 -5.41 -12.20 -15.16
N ASN A 62 -5.27 -12.35 -16.48
CA ASN A 62 -4.02 -12.06 -17.19
C ASN A 62 -3.67 -10.56 -17.13
N LEU A 63 -4.65 -9.66 -17.25
CA LEU A 63 -4.44 -8.22 -17.13
C LEU A 63 -4.11 -7.81 -15.70
N ALA A 64 -4.75 -8.44 -14.71
CA ALA A 64 -4.36 -8.28 -13.30
C ALA A 64 -2.89 -8.68 -13.09
N SER A 65 -2.45 -9.77 -13.73
CA SER A 65 -1.05 -10.20 -13.68
C SER A 65 -0.12 -9.19 -14.33
N SER A 66 -0.49 -8.66 -15.50
CA SER A 66 0.27 -7.60 -16.19
C SER A 66 0.39 -6.33 -15.35
N ALA A 67 -0.71 -5.84 -14.76
CA ALA A 67 -0.68 -4.67 -13.87
C ALA A 67 0.18 -4.88 -12.61
N MET A 68 0.18 -6.10 -12.07
CA MET A 68 1.07 -6.50 -10.98
C MET A 68 2.56 -6.55 -11.40
N GLN A 69 2.86 -6.72 -12.69
CA GLN A 69 4.24 -6.62 -13.20
C GLN A 69 4.66 -5.17 -13.46
N SER A 70 3.79 -4.34 -14.06
CA SER A 70 4.13 -2.96 -14.44
C SER A 70 4.65 -2.11 -13.29
N GLY A 71 4.08 -2.26 -12.08
CA GLY A 71 4.50 -1.52 -10.88
C GLY A 71 5.44 -2.27 -9.93
N PHE A 72 5.97 -3.44 -10.33
CA PHE A 72 6.66 -4.34 -9.39
C PHE A 72 7.90 -3.68 -8.76
N SER A 73 8.80 -3.11 -9.57
CA SER A 73 10.04 -2.50 -9.06
C SER A 73 9.76 -1.34 -8.10
N THR A 74 8.82 -0.45 -8.44
CA THR A 74 8.45 0.67 -7.56
C THR A 74 7.81 0.19 -6.27
N ARG A 75 6.93 -0.83 -6.31
CA ARG A 75 6.35 -1.42 -5.09
C ARG A 75 7.40 -2.04 -4.18
N VAL A 76 8.40 -2.72 -4.74
CA VAL A 76 9.54 -3.25 -3.97
C VAL A 76 10.30 -2.12 -3.28
N THR A 77 10.66 -1.06 -4.02
CA THR A 77 11.36 0.11 -3.46
C THR A 77 10.52 0.84 -2.40
N ASN A 78 9.23 1.06 -2.65
CA ASN A 78 8.34 1.71 -1.67
C ASN A 78 8.16 0.85 -0.41
N THR A 79 8.11 -0.48 -0.56
CA THR A 79 8.09 -1.42 0.59
C THR A 79 9.37 -1.29 1.41
N TYR A 80 10.53 -1.21 0.74
CA TYR A 80 11.81 -0.98 1.43
C TYR A 80 11.82 0.37 2.17
N ASN A 81 11.37 1.43 1.51
CA ASN A 81 11.27 2.77 2.10
C ASN A 81 10.29 2.81 3.29
N ALA A 82 9.27 1.95 3.32
CA ALA A 82 8.42 1.80 4.49
C ALA A 82 9.24 1.34 5.71
N PHE A 83 10.12 0.36 5.58
CA PHE A 83 10.99 -0.12 6.69
C PHE A 83 11.97 0.94 7.24
N LEU A 84 12.14 2.06 6.53
CA LEU A 84 12.96 3.20 6.97
C LEU A 84 12.18 4.20 7.85
N SER A 85 10.90 3.95 8.08
CA SER A 85 10.03 4.81 8.89
C SER A 85 10.50 4.85 10.35
N THR A 86 10.44 6.03 10.96
CA THR A 86 10.85 6.26 12.36
C THR A 86 9.71 6.10 13.36
N THR A 87 8.48 5.84 12.90
CA THR A 87 7.32 5.54 13.75
C THR A 87 6.47 4.44 13.12
N TYR A 88 5.70 3.72 13.96
CA TYR A 88 4.78 2.69 13.50
C TYR A 88 3.67 3.26 12.60
N ASN A 89 3.10 4.42 12.95
CA ASN A 89 1.99 5.01 12.20
C ASN A 89 2.42 5.42 10.78
N VAL A 90 3.64 5.96 10.62
CA VAL A 90 4.22 6.26 9.29
C VAL A 90 4.47 4.97 8.50
N PHE A 91 5.06 3.94 9.14
CA PHE A 91 5.25 2.64 8.50
C PHE A 91 3.92 2.04 8.02
N SER A 92 2.91 2.01 8.91
CA SER A 92 1.58 1.48 8.63
C SER A 92 0.93 2.21 7.46
N ASN A 93 1.06 3.53 7.38
CA ASN A 93 0.53 4.30 6.26
C ASN A 93 1.21 3.99 4.93
N ARG A 94 2.55 3.85 4.93
CA ARG A 94 3.31 3.51 3.72
C ARG A 94 2.97 2.12 3.23
N VAL A 95 2.83 1.15 4.14
CA VAL A 95 2.35 -0.20 3.80
C VAL A 95 0.91 -0.15 3.29
N GLU A 96 0.02 0.65 3.89
CA GLU A 96 -1.36 0.85 3.43
C GLU A 96 -1.39 1.40 1.99
N GLY A 97 -0.52 2.35 1.63
CA GLY A 97 -0.39 2.85 0.26
C GLY A 97 0.06 1.77 -0.75
N VAL A 98 1.03 0.92 -0.39
CA VAL A 98 1.43 -0.23 -1.23
C VAL A 98 0.28 -1.24 -1.35
N HIS A 99 -0.40 -1.54 -0.25
CA HIS A 99 -1.57 -2.41 -0.18
C HIS A 99 -2.70 -1.93 -1.11
N ASP A 100 -3.07 -0.65 -1.03
CA ASP A 100 -4.15 -0.08 -1.83
C ASP A 100 -3.84 -0.19 -3.34
N SER A 101 -2.57 0.02 -3.72
CA SER A 101 -2.12 -0.14 -5.10
C SER A 101 -2.26 -1.58 -5.62
N ILE A 102 -2.09 -2.59 -4.76
CA ILE A 102 -2.26 -4.01 -5.10
C ILE A 102 -3.73 -4.34 -5.25
N HIS A 103 -4.60 -3.82 -4.38
CA HIS A 103 -6.05 -3.92 -4.52
C HIS A 103 -6.54 -3.38 -5.88
N GLY A 104 -6.07 -2.20 -6.27
CA GLY A 104 -6.33 -1.61 -7.58
C GLY A 104 -5.80 -2.49 -8.73
N ALA A 105 -4.53 -2.89 -8.66
CA ALA A 105 -3.85 -3.64 -9.71
C ALA A 105 -4.33 -5.09 -9.87
N VAL A 106 -4.92 -5.70 -8.83
CA VAL A 106 -5.55 -7.03 -8.91
C VAL A 106 -7.02 -6.92 -9.31
N GLY A 107 -7.72 -5.93 -8.78
CA GLY A 107 -9.16 -5.77 -9.00
C GLY A 107 -9.48 -5.25 -10.40
N GLY A 108 -8.84 -4.16 -10.86
CA GLY A 108 -9.12 -3.54 -12.17
C GLY A 108 -10.60 -3.28 -12.41
N GLY A 109 -11.31 -2.76 -11.42
CA GLY A 109 -12.78 -2.57 -11.46
C GLY A 109 -13.58 -3.81 -11.05
N GLY A 110 -12.91 -4.92 -10.73
CA GLY A 110 -13.48 -6.12 -10.10
C GLY A 110 -13.47 -6.05 -8.58
N HIS A 111 -13.75 -7.17 -7.92
CA HIS A 111 -14.08 -7.22 -6.48
C HIS A 111 -12.94 -6.70 -5.59
N MET A 112 -11.69 -7.02 -5.93
CA MET A 112 -10.51 -6.57 -5.19
C MET A 112 -10.32 -5.04 -5.17
N SER A 113 -10.98 -4.27 -6.04
CA SER A 113 -10.89 -2.79 -6.04
C SER A 113 -11.83 -2.09 -5.04
N TYR A 114 -12.73 -2.84 -4.37
CA TYR A 114 -13.81 -2.26 -3.55
C TYR A 114 -13.78 -2.85 -2.14
N VAL A 115 -13.67 -2.00 -1.12
CA VAL A 115 -13.57 -2.39 0.30
C VAL A 115 -14.74 -3.30 0.72
N ALA A 116 -15.96 -3.01 0.26
CA ALA A 116 -17.14 -3.79 0.61
C ALA A 116 -17.14 -5.24 0.05
N TYR A 117 -16.34 -5.50 -0.99
CA TYR A 117 -16.40 -6.76 -1.74
C TYR A 117 -15.06 -7.49 -1.83
N SER A 118 -13.95 -6.84 -1.53
CA SER A 118 -12.61 -7.36 -1.74
C SER A 118 -12.36 -8.65 -0.96
N ALA A 119 -12.85 -8.74 0.28
CA ALA A 119 -12.70 -9.91 1.14
C ALA A 119 -13.38 -11.19 0.61
N PHE A 120 -14.33 -11.08 -0.33
CA PHE A 120 -14.92 -12.25 -0.99
C PHE A 120 -13.97 -12.89 -2.00
N ASP A 121 -13.04 -12.13 -2.60
CA ASP A 121 -12.07 -12.71 -3.52
C ASP A 121 -10.99 -13.47 -2.73
N PRO A 122 -10.78 -14.78 -2.96
CA PRO A 122 -9.82 -15.58 -2.18
C PRO A 122 -8.39 -15.02 -2.11
N ILE A 123 -7.95 -14.25 -3.11
CA ILE A 123 -6.60 -13.65 -3.11
C ILE A 123 -6.44 -12.56 -2.04
N PHE A 124 -7.54 -11.98 -1.56
CA PHE A 124 -7.54 -11.02 -0.45
C PHE A 124 -6.76 -11.55 0.75
N TRP A 125 -7.03 -12.78 1.15
CA TRP A 125 -6.42 -13.38 2.34
C TRP A 125 -4.93 -13.66 2.15
N LEU A 126 -4.50 -14.02 0.94
CA LEU A 126 -3.07 -14.15 0.62
C LEU A 126 -2.37 -12.80 0.61
N HIS A 127 -3.02 -11.77 0.08
CA HIS A 127 -2.51 -10.40 0.12
C HIS A 127 -2.35 -9.90 1.55
N HIS A 128 -3.39 -10.02 2.39
CA HIS A 128 -3.35 -9.58 3.79
C HIS A 128 -2.43 -10.42 4.67
N CYS A 129 -2.20 -11.70 4.34
CA CYS A 129 -1.14 -12.49 4.97
C CYS A 129 0.24 -11.89 4.72
N ASN A 130 0.52 -11.41 3.50
CA ASN A 130 1.76 -10.69 3.23
C ASN A 130 1.81 -9.30 3.90
N VAL A 131 0.66 -8.60 4.05
CA VAL A 131 0.62 -7.35 4.82
C VAL A 131 1.00 -7.61 6.28
N ASP A 132 0.38 -8.61 6.92
CA ASP A 132 0.71 -9.02 8.30
C ASP A 132 2.20 -9.42 8.43
N ARG A 133 2.75 -10.15 7.45
CA ARG A 133 4.18 -10.44 7.36
C ARG A 133 5.04 -9.17 7.39
N LEU A 134 4.69 -8.15 6.61
CA LEU A 134 5.41 -6.86 6.65
C LEU A 134 5.30 -6.18 8.02
N MET A 135 4.12 -6.22 8.65
CA MET A 135 3.91 -5.68 10.00
C MET A 135 4.76 -6.43 11.05
N ALA A 136 4.86 -7.75 10.96
CA ALA A 136 5.70 -8.56 11.84
C ALA A 136 7.18 -8.26 11.63
N MET A 137 7.63 -8.17 10.37
CA MET A 137 9.01 -7.80 10.03
C MET A 137 9.36 -6.42 10.59
N PHE A 138 8.48 -5.42 10.48
CA PHE A 138 8.77 -4.08 11.01
C PHE A 138 8.92 -4.08 12.53
N GLN A 139 8.02 -4.74 13.25
CA GLN A 139 8.12 -4.87 14.71
C GLN A 139 9.41 -5.57 15.14
N ALA A 140 9.90 -6.53 14.35
CA ALA A 140 11.18 -7.19 14.59
C ALA A 140 12.38 -6.27 14.31
N THR A 141 12.38 -5.50 13.21
CA THR A 141 13.48 -4.57 12.84
C THR A 141 13.47 -3.23 13.57
N SER A 142 12.45 -2.97 14.37
CA SER A 142 12.26 -1.70 15.07
C SER A 142 11.60 -1.93 16.43
N PRO A 143 12.22 -2.73 17.31
CA PRO A 143 11.66 -3.07 18.60
C PRO A 143 11.40 -1.80 19.42
N GLY A 144 10.19 -1.68 19.97
CA GLY A 144 9.75 -0.51 20.73
C GLY A 144 8.96 0.52 19.93
N LEU A 145 8.99 0.47 18.59
CA LEU A 145 8.06 1.26 17.76
C LEU A 145 6.74 0.51 17.61
N PHE A 146 5.66 1.08 18.16
CA PHE A 146 4.33 0.50 18.09
C PHE A 146 3.26 1.59 17.91
N VAL A 147 1.99 1.17 17.77
CA VAL A 147 0.84 2.06 17.56
C VAL A 147 0.85 3.22 18.54
N THR A 148 0.86 4.44 18.03
CA THR A 148 0.70 5.67 18.81
C THR A 148 -0.66 6.32 18.57
N PRO A 149 -1.18 7.12 19.51
CA PRO A 149 -2.47 7.77 19.38
C PRO A 149 -2.62 8.58 18.08
N ALA A 150 -3.73 8.41 17.38
CA ALA A 150 -4.07 9.14 16.16
C ALA A 150 -5.59 9.35 16.04
N SER A 151 -6.02 10.28 15.19
CA SER A 151 -7.45 10.51 14.91
C SER A 151 -8.15 9.22 14.46
N ALA A 152 -9.23 8.87 15.15
CA ALA A 152 -9.99 7.65 14.90
C ALA A 152 -10.76 7.72 13.58
N VAL A 153 -10.90 6.55 12.93
CA VAL A 153 -11.74 6.38 11.74
C VAL A 153 -12.90 5.44 12.06
N GLY A 154 -14.13 5.90 11.80
CA GLY A 154 -15.34 5.14 12.07
C GLY A 154 -15.46 3.92 11.19
N THR A 155 -15.95 2.83 11.76
CA THR A 155 -16.29 1.59 11.04
C THR A 155 -17.75 1.23 11.30
N PHE A 156 -18.29 0.26 10.55
CA PHE A 156 -19.64 -0.25 10.79
C PHE A 156 -19.85 -0.72 12.23
N ALA A 157 -18.87 -1.44 12.79
CA ALA A 157 -18.94 -1.99 14.15
C ALA A 157 -18.62 -0.96 15.24
N ARG A 158 -17.95 0.14 14.90
CA ARG A 158 -17.56 1.20 15.82
C ARG A 158 -17.72 2.58 15.16
N PRO A 159 -18.91 3.20 15.29
CA PRO A 159 -19.08 4.61 14.99
C PRO A 159 -18.23 5.45 15.94
N VAL A 160 -17.54 6.47 15.42
CA VAL A 160 -16.68 7.36 16.21
C VAL A 160 -17.14 8.81 16.09
N PRO A 161 -17.39 9.52 17.20
CA PRO A 161 -17.61 10.97 17.17
C PRO A 161 -16.38 11.73 16.64
N PRO A 162 -16.55 12.98 16.16
CA PRO A 162 -15.42 13.86 15.84
C PRO A 162 -14.43 13.98 17.01
N ASN A 163 -13.14 14.10 16.70
CA ASN A 163 -12.05 14.20 17.67
C ASN A 163 -11.84 12.96 18.57
N THR A 164 -12.44 11.81 18.24
CA THR A 164 -12.10 10.53 18.87
C THR A 164 -10.68 10.13 18.47
N ILE A 165 -9.94 9.53 19.40
CA ILE A 165 -8.57 9.07 19.20
C ILE A 165 -8.55 7.54 19.29
N ASP A 166 -7.87 6.91 18.34
CA ASP A 166 -7.51 5.51 18.37
C ASP A 166 -6.07 5.36 18.85
N ASP A 167 -5.82 4.34 19.66
CA ASP A 167 -4.52 4.01 20.23
C ASP A 167 -4.35 2.49 20.34
N ALA A 168 -3.23 2.05 20.94
CA ALA A 168 -2.92 0.64 21.10
C ALA A 168 -3.98 -0.15 21.92
N ASN A 169 -4.82 0.53 22.70
CA ASN A 169 -5.83 -0.07 23.57
C ASN A 169 -7.25 0.05 23.03
N THR A 170 -7.44 0.56 21.82
CA THR A 170 -8.75 0.62 21.16
C THR A 170 -9.24 -0.79 20.83
N ASP A 171 -10.53 -1.05 21.07
CA ASP A 171 -11.16 -2.35 20.79
C ASP A 171 -11.24 -2.61 19.27
N LEU A 172 -10.72 -3.77 18.86
CA LEU A 172 -10.73 -4.25 17.47
C LEU A 172 -11.93 -5.16 17.24
N PHE A 173 -13.09 -4.54 17.03
CA PHE A 173 -14.31 -5.26 16.66
C PHE A 173 -14.17 -5.96 15.29
N PRO A 174 -14.82 -7.12 15.07
CA PRO A 174 -15.58 -7.93 16.02
C PRO A 174 -14.73 -9.08 16.62
N PHE A 175 -13.41 -8.90 16.74
CA PHE A 175 -12.51 -9.99 17.11
C PHE A 175 -12.51 -10.19 18.64
N ARG A 176 -13.03 -11.34 19.08
CA ARG A 176 -13.06 -11.73 20.50
C ARG A 176 -11.86 -12.59 20.86
N ARG A 177 -11.31 -12.38 22.05
CA ARG A 177 -10.39 -13.29 22.72
C ARG A 177 -11.17 -14.43 23.40
N ALA A 178 -10.45 -15.47 23.82
CA ALA A 178 -11.05 -16.64 24.48
C ALA A 178 -11.76 -16.31 25.80
N ASP A 179 -11.35 -15.23 26.48
CA ASP A 179 -11.98 -14.72 27.71
C ASP A 179 -13.22 -13.85 27.46
N GLY A 180 -13.64 -13.69 26.19
CA GLY A 180 -14.78 -12.86 25.80
C GLY A 180 -14.47 -11.37 25.69
N SER A 181 -13.27 -10.90 26.03
CA SER A 181 -12.86 -9.51 25.77
C SER A 181 -12.58 -9.27 24.28
N TRP A 182 -12.57 -8.01 23.85
CA TRP A 182 -12.18 -7.66 22.48
C TRP A 182 -10.66 -7.72 22.32
N TYR A 183 -10.20 -8.08 21.12
CA TYR A 183 -8.80 -7.85 20.75
C TYR A 183 -8.50 -6.34 20.75
N LYS A 184 -7.23 -6.02 20.96
CA LYS A 184 -6.64 -4.68 20.99
C LYS A 184 -5.26 -4.79 20.36
N SER A 185 -4.74 -3.73 19.76
CA SER A 185 -3.40 -3.76 19.16
C SER A 185 -2.31 -4.12 20.18
N SER A 186 -2.47 -3.69 21.43
CA SER A 186 -1.54 -4.02 22.54
C SER A 186 -1.42 -5.52 22.81
N HIS A 187 -2.40 -6.34 22.42
CA HIS A 187 -2.30 -7.81 22.51
C HIS A 187 -1.39 -8.44 21.46
N LEU A 188 -0.96 -7.67 20.46
CA LEU A 188 -0.12 -8.10 19.34
C LEU A 188 1.30 -7.53 19.45
N ASN A 189 1.66 -6.98 20.61
CA ASN A 189 2.98 -6.41 20.91
C ASN A 189 3.60 -7.12 22.12
N PRO A 190 4.87 -7.56 22.09
CA PRO A 190 5.80 -7.50 20.96
C PRO A 190 5.50 -8.54 19.87
N VAL A 191 6.26 -8.50 18.77
CA VAL A 191 6.13 -9.44 17.64
C VAL A 191 6.13 -10.91 18.05
N SER A 192 6.79 -11.28 19.16
CA SER A 192 6.82 -12.66 19.64
C SER A 192 5.45 -13.23 20.02
N THR A 193 4.43 -12.38 20.19
CA THR A 193 3.03 -12.80 20.42
C THR A 193 2.48 -13.69 19.29
N ILE A 194 2.94 -13.52 18.05
CA ILE A 194 2.50 -14.33 16.89
C ILE A 194 2.80 -15.82 17.09
N TRP A 195 3.91 -16.13 17.76
CA TRP A 195 4.31 -17.51 18.04
C TRP A 195 3.35 -18.17 19.04
N GLY A 196 2.84 -17.41 20.01
CA GLY A 196 1.77 -17.84 20.91
C GLY A 196 0.44 -18.06 20.18
N MET A 197 0.22 -17.34 19.07
CA MET A 197 -0.90 -17.55 18.14
C MET A 197 -0.65 -18.69 17.14
N ARG A 198 0.46 -19.43 17.29
CA ARG A 198 0.81 -20.65 16.54
C ARG A 198 1.15 -20.42 15.06
N TYR A 199 1.67 -19.25 14.73
CA TYR A 199 2.23 -18.99 13.41
C TYR A 199 3.54 -18.20 13.49
N GLY A 200 4.24 -18.11 12.37
CA GLY A 200 5.44 -17.31 12.17
C GLY A 200 5.74 -17.18 10.68
N TYR A 201 6.70 -16.34 10.33
CA TYR A 201 7.13 -16.11 8.94
C TYR A 201 8.58 -16.56 8.74
N PRO A 202 9.04 -16.89 7.52
CA PRO A 202 10.46 -17.18 7.29
C PRO A 202 11.40 -16.08 7.80
N GLU A 203 10.93 -14.83 7.76
CA GLU A 203 11.67 -13.65 8.20
C GLU A 203 11.45 -13.32 9.68
N VAL A 204 10.46 -13.95 10.33
CA VAL A 204 10.21 -13.88 11.78
C VAL A 204 9.91 -15.30 12.30
N PRO A 205 10.90 -16.20 12.25
CA PRO A 205 10.65 -17.64 12.35
C PRO A 205 10.45 -18.11 13.79
N CYS A 206 9.64 -19.15 13.96
CA CYS A 206 9.39 -19.76 15.28
C CYS A 206 10.65 -20.27 15.99
N SER A 207 11.74 -20.54 15.25
CA SER A 207 13.03 -20.91 15.83
C SER A 207 13.69 -19.80 16.65
N TYR A 208 13.20 -18.57 16.57
CA TYR A 208 13.69 -17.42 17.35
C TYR A 208 12.92 -17.19 18.65
N GLN A 209 11.98 -18.08 19.02
CA GLN A 209 11.20 -17.97 20.27
C GLN A 209 12.05 -17.85 21.54
N THR A 210 13.25 -18.44 21.56
CA THR A 210 14.17 -18.41 22.70
C THR A 210 15.31 -17.40 22.53
N ARG A 211 15.33 -16.65 21.42
CA ARG A 211 16.36 -15.67 21.09
C ARG A 211 16.00 -14.29 21.62
N THR A 212 17.01 -13.43 21.75
CA THR A 212 16.81 -12.04 22.17
C THR A 212 16.15 -11.23 21.05
N PRO A 213 15.43 -10.13 21.39
CA PRO A 213 14.92 -9.21 20.37
C PRO A 213 16.00 -8.65 19.44
N ALA A 214 17.22 -8.43 19.94
CA ALA A 214 18.33 -7.95 19.13
C ALA A 214 18.80 -8.98 18.08
N GLU A 215 18.88 -10.27 18.45
CA GLU A 215 19.18 -11.33 17.47
C GLU A 215 18.10 -11.43 16.39
N LEU A 216 16.82 -11.27 16.77
CA LEU A 216 15.71 -11.26 15.82
C LEU A 216 15.76 -10.03 14.89
N ASP A 217 16.09 -8.85 15.42
CA ASP A 217 16.28 -7.63 14.62
C ASP A 217 17.38 -7.84 13.57
N THR A 218 18.59 -8.22 13.98
CA THR A 218 19.72 -8.51 13.07
C THR A 218 19.30 -9.47 11.95
N PHE A 219 18.64 -10.58 12.30
CA PHE A 219 18.18 -11.57 11.33
C PHE A 219 17.14 -10.98 10.36
N THR A 220 16.10 -10.34 10.90
CA THR A 220 14.99 -9.81 10.10
C THR A 220 15.47 -8.68 9.19
N THR A 221 16.36 -7.81 9.69
CA THR A 221 16.97 -6.74 8.91
C THR A 221 17.76 -7.31 7.72
N ASN A 222 18.51 -8.40 7.92
CA ASN A 222 19.15 -9.12 6.82
C ASN A 222 18.16 -9.63 5.78
N GLN A 223 17.01 -10.15 6.20
CA GLN A 223 15.95 -10.57 5.27
C GLN A 223 15.33 -9.38 4.52
N VAL A 224 15.05 -8.26 5.20
CA VAL A 224 14.54 -7.03 4.56
C VAL A 224 15.50 -6.55 3.47
N ASN A 225 16.79 -6.45 3.78
CA ASN A 225 17.82 -6.05 2.81
C ASN A 225 17.95 -7.02 1.64
N THR A 226 17.87 -8.34 1.90
CA THR A 226 17.93 -9.36 0.85
C THR A 226 16.74 -9.29 -0.10
N LEU A 227 15.53 -9.08 0.43
CA LEU A 227 14.29 -9.14 -0.35
C LEU A 227 13.97 -7.82 -1.07
N TYR A 228 14.27 -6.69 -0.44
CA TYR A 228 13.80 -5.38 -0.88
C TYR A 228 14.92 -4.35 -1.11
N GLY A 229 16.15 -4.65 -0.68
CA GLY A 229 17.28 -3.72 -0.76
C GLY A 229 17.86 -3.55 -2.17
N ASN A 230 17.48 -4.37 -3.16
CA ASN A 230 17.99 -4.31 -4.55
C ASN A 230 19.52 -4.48 -4.70
N GLY A 231 20.15 -5.35 -3.90
CA GLY A 231 21.55 -5.75 -4.09
C GLY A 231 22.60 -4.70 -3.70
N ARG A 232 22.28 -3.84 -2.72
CA ARG A 232 23.21 -2.83 -2.19
C ARG A 232 24.41 -3.51 -1.52
N THR A 233 25.62 -3.17 -1.98
CA THR A 233 26.88 -3.75 -1.46
C THR A 233 27.98 -2.73 -1.21
N ILE A 234 27.77 -1.46 -1.57
CA ILE A 234 28.80 -0.42 -1.44
C ILE A 234 28.33 0.63 -0.44
N PRO A 235 29.09 0.86 0.66
CA PRO A 235 28.81 1.95 1.58
C PRO A 235 28.84 3.30 0.87
N GLY A 236 27.85 4.15 1.11
CA GLY A 236 27.83 5.48 0.52
C GLY A 236 26.51 6.22 0.70
N THR A 237 26.56 7.51 0.41
CA THR A 237 25.37 8.37 0.33
C THR A 237 24.88 8.43 -1.10
N SER A 238 23.57 8.28 -1.29
CA SER A 238 22.90 8.52 -2.56
C SER A 238 21.72 9.47 -2.36
N ARG A 239 21.32 10.15 -3.44
CA ARG A 239 20.15 11.04 -3.44
C ARG A 239 18.95 10.27 -3.97
N GLU A 240 17.96 10.03 -3.12
CA GLU A 240 16.69 9.43 -3.54
C GLU A 240 15.72 10.50 -4.01
N TRP A 241 15.12 10.28 -5.19
CA TRP A 241 14.08 11.13 -5.76
C TRP A 241 12.71 10.48 -5.63
N ASN A 242 11.74 11.27 -5.19
CA ASN A 242 10.38 10.81 -4.94
C ASN A 242 9.37 11.86 -5.40
N VAL A 243 8.16 11.40 -5.69
CA VAL A 243 6.97 12.26 -5.75
C VAL A 243 6.07 11.92 -4.57
N ARG A 244 5.69 12.93 -3.79
CA ARG A 244 4.63 12.83 -2.79
C ARG A 244 3.32 13.22 -3.44
N LEU A 245 2.33 12.33 -3.34
CA LEU A 245 0.94 12.63 -3.64
C LEU A 245 0.19 12.72 -2.31
N LEU A 246 -0.72 13.68 -2.17
CA LEU A 246 -1.67 13.71 -1.06
C LEU A 246 -3.05 14.21 -1.49
N ILE A 247 -4.05 13.84 -0.71
CA ILE A 247 -5.44 14.25 -0.86
C ILE A 247 -6.18 13.99 0.46
N ASP A 248 -7.18 14.80 0.80
CA ASP A 248 -8.18 14.39 1.79
C ASP A 248 -9.06 13.31 1.18
N GLN A 249 -9.06 12.12 1.77
CA GLN A 249 -9.79 10.98 1.22
C GLN A 249 -11.32 11.17 1.12
N ALA A 250 -11.86 12.20 1.78
CA ALA A 250 -13.26 12.61 1.68
C ALA A 250 -13.55 13.57 0.52
N GLU A 251 -12.57 13.99 -0.25
CA GLU A 251 -12.78 14.95 -1.34
C GLU A 251 -13.54 14.32 -2.52
N ILE A 252 -13.18 13.08 -2.86
CA ILE A 252 -13.81 12.33 -3.96
C ILE A 252 -14.67 11.21 -3.36
N PRO A 253 -15.97 11.12 -3.69
CA PRO A 253 -16.80 10.01 -3.23
C PRO A 253 -16.37 8.72 -3.95
N GLY A 254 -16.63 7.58 -3.29
CA GLY A 254 -16.30 6.28 -3.85
C GLY A 254 -14.80 6.02 -3.89
N GLY A 255 -14.32 5.48 -5.02
CA GLY A 255 -12.94 5.05 -5.20
C GLY A 255 -12.23 5.84 -6.28
N TYR A 256 -10.95 6.10 -6.09
CA TYR A 256 -10.15 6.85 -7.06
C TYR A 256 -8.68 6.47 -7.00
N ASP A 257 -8.00 6.73 -8.10
CA ASP A 257 -6.58 6.50 -8.28
C ASP A 257 -5.93 7.73 -8.92
N ILE A 258 -4.81 8.17 -8.36
CA ILE A 258 -3.93 9.19 -8.92
C ILE A 258 -2.68 8.45 -9.42
N TYR A 259 -2.62 8.21 -10.73
CA TYR A 259 -1.52 7.53 -11.40
C TYR A 259 -0.40 8.52 -11.76
N VAL A 260 0.84 8.08 -11.57
CA VAL A 260 2.05 8.78 -11.99
C VAL A 260 2.70 8.03 -13.13
N TYR A 261 3.00 8.73 -14.21
CA TYR A 261 3.72 8.21 -15.35
C TYR A 261 5.00 9.00 -15.62
N GLY A 262 6.00 8.32 -16.13
CA GLY A 262 7.17 8.93 -16.74
C GLY A 262 7.55 8.22 -18.04
N GLY A 263 8.23 8.94 -18.91
CA GLY A 263 8.72 8.50 -20.19
C GLY A 263 7.58 8.33 -21.20
N THR A 264 7.57 7.18 -21.90
CA THR A 264 6.51 6.91 -22.86
C THR A 264 5.20 6.57 -22.15
N ARG A 265 4.24 7.50 -22.15
CA ARG A 265 2.87 7.33 -21.61
C ARG A 265 2.04 6.32 -22.42
N PRO A 266 1.02 5.67 -21.83
CA PRO A 266 0.01 4.94 -22.59
C PRO A 266 -0.73 5.88 -23.56
N GLN A 267 -1.16 5.37 -24.72
CA GLN A 267 -1.92 6.18 -25.68
C GLN A 267 -3.23 6.70 -25.07
N ASP A 268 -3.89 5.84 -24.29
CA ASP A 268 -5.03 6.20 -23.45
C ASP A 268 -4.84 5.63 -22.04
N PRO A 269 -4.38 6.44 -21.07
CA PRO A 269 -4.16 5.98 -19.69
C PRO A 269 -5.47 5.78 -18.91
N TYR A 270 -6.61 6.21 -19.44
CA TYR A 270 -7.91 5.89 -18.82
C TYR A 270 -8.34 4.46 -19.16
N ALA A 271 -7.97 3.97 -20.34
CA ALA A 271 -8.19 2.58 -20.75
C ALA A 271 -7.08 1.63 -20.28
N ASP A 272 -5.83 2.11 -20.18
CA ASP A 272 -4.67 1.33 -19.75
C ASP A 272 -3.85 2.06 -18.65
N PRO A 273 -4.38 2.16 -17.43
CA PRO A 273 -3.75 2.94 -16.36
C PRO A 273 -2.43 2.33 -15.86
N TYR A 274 -2.21 1.02 -16.05
CA TYR A 274 -0.98 0.33 -15.67
C TYR A 274 -0.07 0.07 -16.88
N GLY A 275 -0.31 0.77 -17.99
CA GLY A 275 0.43 0.64 -19.23
C GLY A 275 1.87 1.16 -19.17
N LYS A 276 2.49 1.28 -20.34
CA LYS A 276 3.88 1.74 -20.46
C LYS A 276 4.09 3.10 -19.76
N GLY A 277 5.19 3.22 -19.03
CA GLY A 277 5.54 4.45 -18.31
C GLY A 277 4.87 4.60 -16.95
N TYR A 278 3.99 3.68 -16.52
CA TYR A 278 3.45 3.68 -15.17
C TYR A 278 4.57 3.54 -14.12
N ILE A 279 4.65 4.49 -13.19
CA ILE A 279 5.64 4.49 -12.10
C ILE A 279 4.99 4.00 -10.80
N GLY A 280 3.83 4.54 -10.45
CA GLY A 280 3.14 4.27 -9.19
C GLY A 280 1.84 5.05 -9.07
N SER A 281 1.08 4.82 -7.99
CA SER A 281 -0.18 5.52 -7.76
C SER A 281 -0.43 5.80 -6.28
N LEU A 282 -1.23 6.83 -6.01
CA LEU A 282 -2.04 6.93 -4.80
C LEU A 282 -3.40 6.32 -5.12
N SER A 283 -3.74 5.22 -4.44
CA SER A 283 -5.00 4.51 -4.63
C SER A 283 -5.88 4.65 -3.39
N SER A 284 -7.17 4.88 -3.59
CA SER A 284 -8.17 5.00 -2.53
C SER A 284 -9.37 4.13 -2.89
N MET A 285 -9.50 2.99 -2.23
CA MET A 285 -10.54 2.00 -2.56
C MET A 285 -11.96 2.55 -2.29
N SER A 286 -12.94 2.21 -3.11
CA SER A 286 -14.35 2.56 -2.86
C SER A 286 -14.92 1.77 -1.67
N MET A 287 -15.78 2.39 -0.86
CA MET A 287 -16.52 1.73 0.22
C MET A 287 -17.70 0.85 -0.26
N GLY A 288 -17.84 0.62 -1.57
CA GLY A 288 -18.89 -0.21 -2.16
C GLY A 288 -19.94 0.56 -2.95
N SER A 289 -19.93 1.90 -2.86
CA SER A 289 -20.72 2.81 -3.70
C SER A 289 -19.82 3.91 -4.27
N VAL A 290 -20.18 4.42 -5.46
CA VAL A 290 -19.50 5.55 -6.11
C VAL A 290 -19.85 6.89 -5.48
N ASP A 291 -20.97 6.96 -4.73
CA ASP A 291 -21.47 8.19 -4.10
C ASP A 291 -21.15 8.26 -2.60
N GLN A 292 -20.49 7.24 -2.05
CA GLN A 292 -20.18 7.18 -0.62
C GLN A 292 -18.87 7.91 -0.30
N TYR A 293 -18.97 8.96 0.50
CA TYR A 293 -17.82 9.67 1.03
C TYR A 293 -17.16 8.90 2.17
N LYS A 294 -15.83 8.95 2.20
CA LYS A 294 -15.03 8.49 3.34
C LYS A 294 -15.01 9.56 4.42
N GLN A 295 -14.61 9.19 5.63
CA GLN A 295 -14.31 10.18 6.67
C GLN A 295 -13.09 11.02 6.28
N SER A 296 -13.17 12.33 6.50
CA SER A 296 -12.06 13.26 6.18
C SER A 296 -10.80 12.90 6.95
N ARG A 297 -9.70 12.74 6.20
CA ARG A 297 -8.34 12.44 6.67
C ARG A 297 -7.38 12.61 5.51
N ILE A 298 -6.25 13.27 5.75
CA ILE A 298 -5.20 13.35 4.74
C ILE A 298 -4.56 11.97 4.53
N ARG A 299 -4.56 11.53 3.27
CA ARG A 299 -3.83 10.36 2.79
C ARG A 299 -2.69 10.85 1.91
N PHE A 300 -1.52 10.26 2.08
CA PHE A 300 -0.39 10.51 1.21
C PHE A 300 0.32 9.21 0.83
N VAL A 301 1.07 9.26 -0.26
CA VAL A 301 2.03 8.22 -0.63
C VAL A 301 3.31 8.87 -1.16
N ASP A 302 4.44 8.26 -0.87
CA ASP A 302 5.73 8.59 -1.48
C ASP A 302 6.03 7.55 -2.56
N ILE A 303 6.14 7.99 -3.82
CA ILE A 303 6.44 7.12 -4.96
C ILE A 303 7.88 7.36 -5.37
N SER A 304 8.70 6.31 -5.31
CA SER A 304 10.08 6.39 -5.75
C SER A 304 10.19 6.60 -7.26
N LEU A 305 10.99 7.59 -7.66
CA LEU A 305 11.30 7.88 -9.07
C LEU A 305 12.60 7.22 -9.52
N ASN A 306 13.38 6.62 -8.61
CA ASN A 306 14.78 6.24 -8.89
C ASN A 306 14.93 5.14 -9.95
N SER A 307 14.05 4.11 -9.96
CA SER A 307 14.07 3.08 -11.01
C SER A 307 13.77 3.67 -12.38
N TYR A 308 12.78 4.55 -12.45
CA TYR A 308 12.41 5.29 -13.67
C TYR A 308 13.54 6.20 -14.14
N LEU A 309 14.12 7.01 -13.25
CA LEU A 309 15.24 7.89 -13.60
C LEU A 309 16.44 7.08 -14.09
N LYS A 310 16.73 5.93 -13.47
CA LYS A 310 17.81 5.03 -13.92
C LYS A 310 17.54 4.46 -15.31
N GLU A 311 16.32 3.96 -15.57
CA GLU A 311 15.91 3.41 -16.87
C GLU A 311 16.10 4.41 -18.01
N TYR A 312 15.81 5.69 -17.76
CA TYR A 312 15.92 6.76 -18.75
C TYR A 312 17.27 7.50 -18.73
N GLY A 313 18.28 6.97 -18.02
CA GLY A 313 19.66 7.50 -18.04
C GLY A 313 19.93 8.70 -17.12
N TYR A 314 19.02 9.00 -16.20
CA TYR A 314 19.11 10.10 -15.22
C TYR A 314 19.50 9.65 -13.81
N GLY A 315 19.72 8.35 -13.57
CA GLY A 315 19.99 7.80 -12.24
C GLY A 315 21.27 8.32 -11.54
N GLN A 316 22.18 8.95 -12.27
CA GLN A 316 23.39 9.60 -11.75
C GLN A 316 23.58 11.02 -12.33
N ALA A 317 22.51 11.59 -12.90
CA ALA A 317 22.58 12.93 -13.47
C ALA A 317 22.65 13.99 -12.37
N ASP A 318 23.16 15.16 -12.74
CA ASP A 318 23.13 16.34 -11.87
C ASP A 318 21.68 16.73 -11.52
N PRO A 319 21.39 17.19 -10.28
CA PRO A 319 20.05 17.58 -9.85
C PRO A 319 19.30 18.53 -10.79
N TYR A 320 19.97 19.47 -11.47
CA TYR A 320 19.34 20.37 -12.44
C TYR A 320 18.81 19.60 -13.66
N LYS A 321 19.58 18.64 -14.18
CA LYS A 321 19.13 17.80 -15.29
C LYS A 321 17.96 16.91 -14.89
N ILE A 322 17.97 16.42 -13.64
CA ILE A 322 16.89 15.61 -13.10
C ILE A 322 15.61 16.44 -12.95
N THR A 323 15.67 17.63 -12.34
CA THR A 323 14.50 18.49 -12.15
C THR A 323 13.92 18.96 -13.49
N ASP A 324 14.77 19.34 -14.45
CA ASP A 324 14.33 19.70 -15.81
C ASP A 324 13.64 18.52 -16.52
N TYR A 325 14.20 17.31 -16.38
CA TYR A 325 13.63 16.11 -16.96
C TYR A 325 12.27 15.77 -16.34
N ILE A 326 12.19 15.70 -15.01
CA ILE A 326 10.95 15.41 -14.28
C ILE A 326 9.88 16.45 -14.62
N ARG A 327 10.23 17.75 -14.66
CA ARG A 327 9.28 18.84 -14.97
C ARG A 327 8.64 18.67 -16.35
N ARG A 328 9.37 18.11 -17.31
CA ARG A 328 8.88 17.88 -18.68
C ARG A 328 8.10 16.58 -18.84
N ASP A 329 8.52 15.54 -18.13
CA ASP A 329 8.21 14.15 -18.49
C ASP A 329 7.29 13.45 -17.48
N LEU A 330 7.26 13.92 -16.23
CA LEU A 330 6.37 13.37 -15.21
C LEU A 330 4.94 13.86 -15.47
N THR A 331 4.01 12.93 -15.61
CA THR A 331 2.60 13.24 -15.87
C THR A 331 1.69 12.46 -14.92
N TYR A 332 0.48 12.98 -14.76
CA TYR A 332 -0.49 12.44 -13.81
C TYR A 332 -1.82 12.15 -14.50
N THR A 333 -2.53 11.14 -14.03
CA THR A 333 -3.91 10.86 -14.48
C THR A 333 -4.73 10.47 -13.27
N ILE A 334 -5.90 11.10 -13.11
CA ILE A 334 -6.82 10.76 -12.02
C ILE A 334 -8.02 10.04 -12.63
N ILE A 335 -8.30 8.86 -12.09
CA ILE A 335 -9.50 8.08 -12.40
C ILE A 335 -10.33 8.03 -11.13
N ALA A 336 -11.49 8.69 -11.13
CA ALA A 336 -12.45 8.68 -10.04
C ALA A 336 -13.69 7.90 -10.48
N ASN A 337 -14.03 6.82 -9.79
CA ASN A 337 -15.19 5.97 -10.09
C ASN A 337 -15.25 5.53 -11.56
N GLY A 338 -14.09 5.19 -12.15
CA GLY A 338 -13.96 4.78 -13.54
C GLY A 338 -14.08 5.92 -14.57
N LYS A 339 -14.06 7.18 -14.14
CA LYS A 339 -14.14 8.35 -15.01
C LYS A 339 -12.93 9.27 -14.84
N PRO A 340 -12.54 10.02 -15.88
CA PRO A 340 -11.53 11.07 -15.76
C PRO A 340 -11.87 12.09 -14.67
N CYS A 341 -10.85 12.48 -13.91
CA CYS A 341 -10.86 13.58 -12.95
C CYS A 341 -9.56 14.39 -13.11
N TYR A 342 -9.54 15.65 -12.69
CA TYR A 342 -8.41 16.55 -12.91
C TYR A 342 -8.07 17.32 -11.64
N PHE A 343 -6.77 17.56 -11.41
CA PHE A 343 -6.30 18.31 -10.24
C PHE A 343 -6.90 19.71 -10.13
N GLN A 344 -7.21 20.38 -11.25
CA GLN A 344 -7.83 21.72 -11.23
C GLN A 344 -9.24 21.73 -10.62
N ASP A 345 -9.89 20.56 -10.55
CA ASP A 345 -11.24 20.41 -10.00
C ASP A 345 -11.20 19.98 -8.52
N LEU A 346 -10.00 19.77 -7.96
CA LEU A 346 -9.77 19.28 -6.61
C LEU A 346 -9.17 20.39 -5.74
N TYR A 347 -9.79 20.63 -4.59
CA TYR A 347 -9.38 21.59 -3.59
C TYR A 347 -8.18 21.10 -2.76
N THR A 348 -8.20 19.84 -2.30
CA THR A 348 -7.22 19.30 -1.33
C THR A 348 -6.07 18.52 -1.99
N ALA A 349 -6.29 17.94 -3.17
CA ALA A 349 -5.29 17.11 -3.84
C ALA A 349 -4.04 17.92 -4.24
N ARG A 350 -2.86 17.46 -3.81
CA ARG A 350 -1.56 18.10 -4.13
C ARG A 350 -0.49 17.07 -4.46
N TYR A 351 0.51 17.51 -5.22
CA TYR A 351 1.73 16.75 -5.40
C TYR A 351 3.00 17.61 -5.32
N ALA A 352 4.08 16.97 -4.89
CA ALA A 352 5.39 17.59 -4.81
C ALA A 352 6.49 16.61 -5.18
N VAL A 353 7.49 17.09 -5.91
CA VAL A 353 8.72 16.34 -6.17
C VAL A 353 9.73 16.74 -5.11
N TYR A 354 10.34 15.75 -4.45
CA TYR A 354 11.36 15.99 -3.45
C TYR A 354 12.52 15.01 -3.59
N SER A 355 13.67 15.40 -3.07
CA SER A 355 14.81 14.51 -2.94
C SER A 355 15.39 14.55 -1.54
N ARG A 356 15.99 13.43 -1.10
CA ARG A 356 16.61 13.30 0.22
C ARG A 356 17.85 12.43 0.14
N ASP A 357 18.85 12.75 0.94
CA ASP A 357 20.06 11.93 1.04
C ASP A 357 19.77 10.70 1.91
N VAL A 358 20.17 9.54 1.40
CA VAL A 358 20.14 8.26 2.11
C VAL A 358 21.55 7.73 2.20
N TYR A 359 21.98 7.41 3.42
CA TYR A 359 23.24 6.72 3.66
C TYR A 359 22.98 5.22 3.82
N ASP A 360 23.75 4.44 3.08
CA ASP A 360 23.79 2.99 3.20
C ASP A 360 25.17 2.57 3.69
N SER A 361 25.22 1.72 4.72
CA SER A 361 26.48 1.23 5.28
C SER A 361 27.07 0.05 4.50
N GLY A 362 26.33 -0.51 3.53
CA GLY A 362 26.68 -1.73 2.81
C GLY A 362 26.59 -3.01 3.65
N LYS A 363 26.28 -2.91 4.95
CA LYS A 363 26.13 -4.07 5.83
C LYS A 363 24.77 -4.71 5.64
N SER A 364 24.76 -6.04 5.52
CA SER A 364 23.54 -6.79 5.27
C SER A 364 22.52 -6.69 6.40
N ASP A 365 22.96 -6.45 7.63
CA ASP A 365 22.18 -6.43 8.87
C ASP A 365 21.91 -5.01 9.39
N VAL A 366 22.13 -3.98 8.57
CA VAL A 366 21.83 -2.58 8.90
C VAL A 366 20.93 -2.01 7.82
N LEU A 367 19.78 -1.44 8.21
CA LEU A 367 18.94 -0.68 7.28
C LEU A 367 19.59 0.68 6.99
N PRO A 368 19.47 1.19 5.76
CA PRO A 368 19.89 2.55 5.45
C PRO A 368 19.07 3.56 6.24
N TYR A 369 19.56 4.78 6.30
CA TYR A 369 18.85 5.86 6.98
C TYR A 369 19.04 7.17 6.24
N TYR A 370 18.07 8.05 6.42
CA TYR A 370 18.08 9.35 5.78
C TYR A 370 18.98 10.30 6.56
N THR A 371 19.88 10.98 5.84
CA THR A 371 20.87 11.91 6.41
C THR A 371 20.50 13.38 6.19
N SER A 372 19.41 13.64 5.46
CA SER A 372 18.87 14.98 5.24
C SER A 372 17.36 15.02 5.41
N ASP A 373 16.84 16.21 5.69
CA ASP A 373 15.42 16.50 5.50
C ASP A 373 15.07 16.43 4.00
N PRO A 374 13.79 16.20 3.66
CA PRO A 374 13.31 16.31 2.28
C PRO A 374 13.54 17.71 1.71
N TYR A 375 14.24 17.78 0.57
CA TYR A 375 14.34 19.00 -0.22
C TYR A 375 13.28 18.98 -1.33
N TYR A 376 12.26 19.82 -1.20
CA TYR A 376 11.16 19.91 -2.16
C TYR A 376 11.51 20.86 -3.31
N HIS A 377 11.37 20.37 -4.54
CA HIS A 377 11.68 21.08 -5.78
C HIS A 377 10.45 21.79 -6.31
N THR A 378 10.05 22.91 -5.70
CA THR A 378 8.84 23.66 -6.13
C THR A 378 8.96 24.15 -7.57
N ASN A 379 10.17 24.42 -8.07
CA ASN A 379 10.41 24.74 -9.47
C ASN A 379 10.05 23.60 -10.45
N VAL A 380 9.81 22.37 -10.00
CA VAL A 380 9.31 21.26 -10.82
C VAL A 380 7.79 21.28 -10.91
N THR A 381 7.11 21.68 -9.84
CA THR A 381 5.65 21.56 -9.71
C THR A 381 4.90 22.87 -9.86
N GLU A 382 5.54 24.01 -9.59
CA GLU A 382 4.94 25.33 -9.67
C GLU A 382 4.45 25.62 -11.10
N GLY A 383 3.22 26.13 -11.19
CA GLY A 383 2.54 26.47 -12.44
C GLY A 383 1.72 25.33 -13.04
N TYR A 384 1.77 24.12 -12.48
CA TYR A 384 0.95 22.99 -12.92
C TYR A 384 -0.23 22.75 -11.96
N PRO A 385 -1.43 22.38 -12.47
CA PRO A 385 -2.57 22.05 -11.63
C PRO A 385 -2.26 20.97 -10.60
N GLY A 386 -2.52 21.23 -9.31
CA GLY A 386 -2.22 20.32 -8.20
C GLY A 386 -0.75 20.30 -7.74
N GLY A 387 0.17 20.87 -8.53
CA GLY A 387 1.57 21.00 -8.14
C GLY A 387 1.73 22.09 -7.09
N ILE A 388 2.54 21.82 -6.05
CA ILE A 388 2.76 22.83 -5.02
C ILE A 388 3.55 24.03 -5.55
N LYS A 389 3.25 25.19 -4.96
CA LYS A 389 4.07 26.40 -5.03
C LYS A 389 4.77 26.66 -3.70
N TYR A 390 4.12 26.36 -2.60
CA TYR A 390 4.63 26.60 -1.25
C TYR A 390 4.72 25.29 -0.46
N LEU A 391 5.74 25.19 0.42
CA LEU A 391 5.98 23.98 1.21
C LEU A 391 4.82 23.68 2.18
N ASP A 392 4.12 24.70 2.66
CA ASP A 392 3.02 24.54 3.60
C ASP A 392 1.83 23.78 3.00
N GLU A 393 1.70 23.73 1.66
CA GLU A 393 0.66 22.94 0.98
C GLU A 393 0.85 21.42 1.16
N ILE A 394 2.07 20.96 1.44
CA ILE A 394 2.39 19.54 1.70
C ILE A 394 2.68 19.27 3.19
N LEU A 395 3.27 20.22 3.90
CA LEU A 395 3.59 20.07 5.32
C LEU A 395 2.37 20.31 6.22
N TYR A 396 1.42 21.16 5.76
CA TYR A 396 0.19 21.51 6.47
C TYR A 396 -1.01 21.52 5.49
N PRO A 397 -1.29 20.39 4.82
CA PRO A 397 -2.35 20.26 3.83
C PRO A 397 -3.71 20.61 4.41
N VAL A 398 -4.55 21.17 3.54
CA VAL A 398 -5.92 21.56 3.85
C VAL A 398 -6.85 20.38 3.61
N LYS A 399 -7.75 20.12 4.57
CA LYS A 399 -8.83 19.14 4.47
C LYS A 399 -10.07 19.74 3.79
N VAL A 400 -11.04 18.90 3.45
CA VAL A 400 -12.31 19.34 2.83
C VAL A 400 -13.11 20.33 3.70
N ASP A 401 -12.91 20.30 5.02
CA ASP A 401 -13.54 21.22 5.97
C ASP A 401 -12.79 22.56 6.13
N GLY A 402 -11.70 22.77 5.38
CA GLY A 402 -10.86 23.97 5.42
C GLY A 402 -9.84 24.00 6.56
N THR A 403 -9.86 23.02 7.48
CA THR A 403 -8.85 22.91 8.53
C THR A 403 -7.56 22.28 7.98
N ARG A 404 -6.44 22.56 8.64
CA ARG A 404 -5.14 21.98 8.26
C ARG A 404 -4.81 20.77 9.14
N GLU A 405 -4.29 19.72 8.53
CA GLU A 405 -3.77 18.54 9.23
C GLU A 405 -2.25 18.54 9.14
N VAL A 406 -1.57 18.15 10.21
CA VAL A 406 -0.13 17.85 10.16
C VAL A 406 -0.03 16.37 9.81
N PRO A 407 0.44 15.99 8.61
CA PRO A 407 0.69 14.59 8.27
C PRO A 407 1.70 14.03 9.28
N TRP A 408 1.62 12.73 9.58
CA TRP A 408 2.50 12.11 10.58
C TRP A 408 3.97 12.50 10.35
N ALA A 409 4.55 13.20 11.34
CA ALA A 409 5.89 13.76 11.22
C ALA A 409 6.95 12.65 11.13
N GLU A 410 7.81 12.71 10.11
CA GLU A 410 9.07 11.98 10.09
C GLU A 410 10.14 12.85 10.75
N ASN A 411 10.38 12.65 12.05
CA ASN A 411 11.56 13.23 12.68
C ASN A 411 12.78 12.35 12.37
N ASN A 412 13.82 12.95 11.78
CA ASN A 412 15.09 12.31 11.42
C ASN A 412 15.92 11.84 12.63
N SER A 413 15.53 12.19 13.86
CA SER A 413 16.39 12.10 15.06
C SER A 413 16.40 10.75 15.78
N THR A 414 15.66 9.73 15.35
CA THR A 414 15.41 8.53 16.19
C THR A 414 16.00 7.21 15.70
N ARG A 415 16.78 7.19 14.60
CA ARG A 415 17.53 5.99 14.19
C ARG A 415 19.04 6.15 14.36
N ILE A 416 19.47 6.73 15.48
CA ILE A 416 20.85 6.52 15.93
C ILE A 416 20.87 5.12 16.56
N GLN A 417 21.22 4.10 15.77
CA GLN A 417 21.66 2.83 16.34
C GLN A 417 22.92 3.13 17.17
N THR A 418 22.80 3.06 18.49
CA THR A 418 23.94 3.08 19.42
C THR A 418 24.74 1.79 19.32
#